data_AF-A0A9P0BH24-F1
#
_entry.id   AF-A0A9P0BH24-F1
#
_cell.length_a   1.000
_cell.length_b   1.000
_cell.length_c   1.000
_cell.angle_alpha   90.00
_cell.angle_beta   90.00
_cell.angle_gamma   90.00
#
_symmetry.space_group_name_H-M   'P 1'
#
loop_
_entity.id
_entity.type
_entity.pdbx_description
1 polymer ?
#
loop_
_entity_poly.entity_id
_entity_poly.type
_entity_poly.pdbx_seq_one_letter_code
_entity_poly.pdbx_strand_id
1 'polypeptide(L)'
;MGRRNKCKPRLIPPQDKRICGCICFCQLVVVLSCVSLIYLTVAIYIPSYRAFRSNFEERPVMCQTINTSLLNNCSWASCGEWCLTKASGFCPQIHATTRQNGTRVQFQNCTLFNTSFCPPVNTNKLKRHNCNNGTECSSLRGVFNCSLGHCMNISQIYDCHYKADGFTVDSDKDNMKLNGFFECKGSKCIKIKKAFSCDRICKENVTSNGRNIFINSGNSVHQAYCDLAVATTRTNGNEEGFEIEPTKFWTKKHNETFMVSCHIVHYSPQNQTINATDCINGTLYNSSSFPQPIVTFRQFWSLMGKHREVLDPTNNFVPAQQYLTIYNHSRLLINLDGCVNTLKGECLQFLESHGSDGKNQTAQARYPCFYNKNTSFSVISRYDLKKTWRDLVIAISIPSVLFVVSFITLCAIMQSVRVDDDTKMRCKYCFGKYNSDLTEMITANNKYEVSSPESDGGVSRRIHDISS
;
A
#
# COMPACT_ATOMS: atom_id res chain seq x y z
N MET A 1 -58.28 -54.23 -37.04
CA MET A 1 -58.45 -52.81 -36.66
C MET A 1 -58.02 -52.63 -35.21
N GLY A 2 -56.83 -52.07 -34.98
CA GLY A 2 -56.26 -51.89 -33.63
C GLY A 2 -56.85 -50.67 -32.90
N ARG A 3 -57.33 -50.87 -31.68
CA ARG A 3 -57.73 -49.78 -30.78
C ARG A 3 -56.47 -49.08 -30.27
N ARG A 4 -56.31 -47.81 -30.67
CA ARG A 4 -55.30 -46.88 -30.14
C ARG A 4 -55.50 -46.73 -28.62
N ASN A 5 -54.52 -47.20 -27.84
CA ASN A 5 -54.35 -46.81 -26.44
C ASN A 5 -54.11 -45.29 -26.40
N LYS A 6 -55.15 -44.53 -26.06
CA LYS A 6 -55.00 -43.11 -25.69
C LYS A 6 -54.23 -43.06 -24.38
N CYS A 7 -52.96 -42.67 -24.42
CA CYS A 7 -52.22 -42.27 -23.22
C CYS A 7 -53.02 -41.17 -22.52
N LYS A 8 -53.56 -41.45 -21.32
CA LYS A 8 -54.13 -40.41 -20.46
C LYS A 8 -53.02 -39.40 -20.15
N PRO A 9 -53.25 -38.09 -20.34
CA PRO A 9 -52.27 -37.08 -19.90
C PRO A 9 -52.11 -37.22 -18.39
N ARG A 10 -50.86 -37.28 -17.91
CA ARG A 10 -50.55 -37.27 -16.48
C ARG A 10 -51.04 -35.92 -15.91
N LEU A 11 -52.21 -35.90 -15.28
CA LEU A 11 -52.63 -34.77 -14.46
C LEU A 11 -51.74 -34.76 -13.22
N ILE A 12 -50.77 -33.86 -13.18
CA ILE A 12 -49.98 -33.58 -11.98
C ILE A 12 -50.93 -32.86 -11.01
N PRO A 13 -51.25 -33.44 -9.84
CA PRO A 13 -52.12 -32.76 -8.89
C PRO A 13 -51.46 -31.48 -8.39
N PRO A 14 -52.23 -30.43 -8.05
CA PRO A 14 -51.70 -29.18 -7.53
C PRO A 14 -50.91 -29.46 -6.24
N GLN A 15 -49.59 -29.26 -6.30
CA GLN A 15 -48.70 -29.36 -5.14
C GLN A 15 -48.76 -28.08 -4.30
N ASP A 16 -48.49 -28.22 -3.01
CA ASP A 16 -48.34 -27.06 -2.13
C ASP A 16 -47.07 -26.30 -2.49
N LYS A 17 -47.26 -25.14 -3.13
CA LYS A 17 -46.18 -24.26 -3.57
C LYS A 17 -45.27 -23.82 -2.42
N ARG A 18 -45.78 -23.75 -1.18
CA ARG A 18 -44.99 -23.35 -0.01
C ARG A 18 -44.01 -24.45 0.41
N ILE A 19 -44.47 -25.70 0.44
CA ILE A 19 -43.62 -26.86 0.78
C ILE A 19 -42.56 -27.09 -0.30
N CYS A 20 -42.97 -27.11 -1.57
CA CYS A 20 -42.03 -27.25 -2.69
C CYS A 20 -41.03 -26.09 -2.74
N GLY A 21 -41.49 -24.84 -2.51
CA GLY A 21 -40.63 -23.67 -2.46
C GLY A 21 -39.60 -23.74 -1.33
N CYS A 22 -40.02 -24.17 -0.13
CA CYS A 22 -39.13 -24.33 1.02
C CYS A 22 -38.07 -25.42 0.79
N ILE A 23 -38.47 -26.59 0.27
CA ILE A 23 -37.53 -27.67 -0.09
C ILE A 23 -36.52 -27.17 -1.13
N CYS A 24 -36.99 -26.54 -2.20
CA CYS A 24 -36.13 -26.01 -3.26
C CYS A 24 -35.14 -24.96 -2.73
N PHE A 25 -35.61 -24.03 -1.91
CA PHE A 25 -34.76 -23.01 -1.30
C PHE A 25 -33.71 -23.62 -0.37
N CYS A 26 -34.09 -24.51 0.54
CA CYS A 26 -33.13 -25.15 1.45
C CYS A 26 -32.13 -26.03 0.69
N GLN A 27 -32.56 -26.75 -0.35
CA GLN A 27 -31.65 -27.50 -1.23
C GLN A 27 -30.65 -26.57 -1.93
N LEU A 28 -31.12 -25.44 -2.47
CA LEU A 28 -30.26 -24.43 -3.09
C LEU A 28 -29.24 -23.87 -2.08
N VAL A 29 -29.67 -23.50 -0.87
CA VAL A 29 -28.77 -22.97 0.16
C VAL A 29 -27.74 -24.01 0.60
N VAL A 30 -28.12 -25.29 0.73
CA VAL A 30 -27.17 -26.37 1.02
C VAL A 30 -26.12 -26.48 -0.08
N VAL A 31 -26.53 -26.51 -1.34
CA VAL A 31 -25.61 -26.61 -2.49
C VAL A 31 -24.67 -25.40 -2.54
N LEU A 32 -25.21 -24.18 -2.43
CA LEU A 32 -24.41 -22.97 -2.43
C LEU A 32 -23.44 -22.92 -1.26
N SER A 33 -23.86 -23.32 -0.06
CA SER A 33 -22.99 -23.34 1.13
C SER A 33 -21.84 -24.35 0.97
N CYS A 34 -22.10 -25.54 0.43
CA CYS A 34 -21.05 -26.53 0.12
C CYS A 34 -20.03 -25.97 -0.88
N VAL A 35 -20.51 -25.39 -1.97
CA VAL A 35 -19.64 -24.79 -2.99
C VAL A 35 -18.83 -23.64 -2.38
N SER A 36 -19.46 -22.77 -1.60
CA SER A 36 -18.78 -21.67 -0.91
C SER A 36 -17.66 -22.19 0.01
N LEU A 37 -17.89 -23.23 0.82
CA LEU A 37 -16.85 -23.78 1.70
C LEU A 37 -15.62 -24.29 0.92
N ILE A 38 -15.83 -24.95 -0.22
CA ILE A 38 -14.71 -25.42 -1.07
C ILE A 38 -13.89 -24.24 -1.60
N TYR A 39 -14.54 -23.21 -2.14
CA TYR A 39 -13.85 -22.03 -2.66
C TYR A 39 -13.13 -21.24 -1.55
N LEU A 40 -13.80 -21.04 -0.41
CA LEU A 40 -13.23 -20.30 0.73
C LEU A 40 -12.06 -21.05 1.37
N THR A 41 -11.98 -22.37 1.22
CA THR A 41 -10.81 -23.15 1.64
C THR A 41 -9.55 -22.68 0.91
N VAL A 42 -9.62 -22.55 -0.42
CA VAL A 42 -8.48 -22.11 -1.23
C VAL A 42 -8.23 -20.61 -1.10
N ALA A 43 -9.30 -19.81 -1.07
CA ALA A 43 -9.20 -18.35 -1.09
C ALA A 43 -8.84 -17.73 0.27
N ILE A 44 -9.26 -18.33 1.39
CA ILE A 44 -9.13 -17.73 2.72
C ILE A 44 -8.43 -18.67 3.71
N TYR A 45 -8.83 -19.93 3.82
CA TYR A 45 -8.24 -20.85 4.82
C TYR A 45 -6.76 -21.11 4.57
N ILE A 46 -6.36 -21.50 3.35
CA ILE A 46 -4.95 -21.80 3.03
C ILE A 46 -4.04 -20.57 3.26
N PRO A 47 -4.35 -19.37 2.75
CA PRO A 47 -3.56 -18.17 3.03
C PRO A 47 -3.51 -17.83 4.52
N SER A 48 -4.64 -17.94 5.22
CA SER A 48 -4.70 -17.65 6.67
C SER A 48 -3.84 -18.64 7.47
N TYR A 49 -3.91 -19.93 7.15
CA TYR A 49 -3.09 -20.96 7.78
C TYR A 49 -1.59 -20.69 7.61
N ARG A 50 -1.17 -20.29 6.39
CA ARG A 50 0.21 -19.87 6.13
C ARG A 50 0.60 -18.65 6.95
N ALA A 51 -0.29 -17.66 7.08
CA ALA A 51 -0.04 -16.47 7.89
C ALA A 51 0.19 -16.82 9.37
N PHE A 52 -0.67 -17.65 9.98
CA PHE A 52 -0.49 -18.08 11.37
C PHE A 52 0.78 -18.91 11.60
N ARG A 53 1.27 -19.62 10.58
CA ARG A 53 2.51 -20.41 10.64
C ARG A 53 3.77 -19.65 10.22
N SER A 54 3.62 -18.40 9.79
CA SER A 54 4.71 -17.65 9.16
C SER A 54 5.77 -17.11 10.14
N ASN A 55 5.52 -17.18 11.46
CA ASN A 55 6.43 -16.72 12.52
C ASN A 55 6.92 -15.25 12.35
N PHE A 56 6.11 -14.41 11.71
CA PHE A 56 6.34 -12.97 11.67
C PHE A 56 5.86 -12.32 12.95
N GLU A 57 6.64 -11.37 13.46
CA GLU A 57 6.28 -10.56 14.62
C GLU A 57 5.07 -9.67 14.28
N GLU A 58 4.13 -9.53 15.21
CA GLU A 58 2.94 -8.67 15.01
C GLU A 58 3.24 -7.18 15.23
N ARG A 59 4.31 -6.86 15.95
CA ARG A 59 4.74 -5.48 16.16
C ARG A 59 5.60 -5.01 14.98
N PRO A 60 5.22 -3.89 14.32
CA PRO A 60 6.01 -3.39 13.22
C PRO A 60 7.32 -2.76 13.72
N VAL A 61 8.39 -3.06 13.00
CA VAL A 61 9.70 -2.43 13.12
C VAL A 61 9.94 -1.51 11.92
N MET A 62 11.07 -0.81 11.86
CA MET A 62 11.38 0.06 10.73
C MET A 62 12.23 -0.66 9.69
N CYS A 63 11.75 -0.66 8.46
CA CYS A 63 12.53 -1.05 7.28
C CYS A 63 13.04 0.19 6.54
N GLN A 64 14.20 0.04 5.93
CA GLN A 64 14.81 1.05 5.08
C GLN A 64 15.32 0.42 3.80
N THR A 65 14.91 0.98 2.66
CA THR A 65 15.29 0.45 1.36
C THR A 65 16.75 0.73 1.06
N ILE A 66 17.50 -0.32 0.72
CA ILE A 66 18.93 -0.25 0.41
C ILE A 66 19.21 -0.37 -1.08
N ASN A 67 18.37 -1.10 -1.82
CA ASN A 67 18.54 -1.30 -3.25
C ASN A 67 17.21 -1.64 -3.90
N THR A 68 16.96 -1.00 -5.04
CA THR A 68 15.81 -1.28 -5.90
C THR A 68 16.29 -1.59 -7.31
N SER A 69 15.78 -2.69 -7.86
CA SER A 69 15.99 -3.08 -9.25
C SER A 69 14.67 -3.43 -9.93
N LEU A 70 14.55 -3.07 -11.21
CA LEU A 70 13.43 -3.44 -12.06
C LEU A 70 13.97 -4.33 -13.19
N LEU A 71 13.51 -5.57 -13.25
CA LEU A 71 14.02 -6.59 -14.16
C LEU A 71 12.85 -7.20 -14.94
N ASN A 72 13.07 -7.44 -16.23
CA ASN A 72 12.10 -8.09 -17.10
C ASN A 72 12.42 -9.60 -17.09
N ASN A 73 11.57 -10.42 -16.47
CA ASN A 73 11.75 -11.85 -16.16
C ASN A 73 12.55 -12.15 -14.88
N CYS A 74 11.84 -12.42 -13.78
CA CYS A 74 12.42 -12.61 -12.44
C CYS A 74 11.98 -13.91 -11.78
N SER A 75 12.85 -14.45 -10.91
CA SER A 75 12.49 -15.57 -10.03
C SER A 75 11.58 -15.15 -8.86
N TRP A 76 11.66 -13.88 -8.45
CA TRP A 76 10.83 -13.29 -7.41
C TRP A 76 10.59 -11.79 -7.68
N ALA A 77 9.50 -11.27 -7.12
CA ALA A 77 9.16 -9.85 -7.13
C ALA A 77 8.66 -9.45 -5.74
N SER A 78 8.85 -8.19 -5.39
CA SER A 78 8.39 -7.58 -4.13
C SER A 78 6.87 -7.40 -4.14
N CYS A 79 6.33 -7.14 -5.32
CA CYS A 79 4.90 -7.05 -5.60
C CYS A 79 4.66 -7.49 -7.04
N GLY A 80 3.81 -8.50 -7.23
CA GLY A 80 3.21 -8.86 -8.50
C GLY A 80 1.71 -8.57 -8.50
N GLU A 81 1.16 -8.24 -9.66
CA GLU A 81 -0.29 -8.18 -9.88
C GLU A 81 -0.75 -9.50 -10.53
N TRP A 82 -1.97 -9.95 -10.22
CA TRP A 82 -2.56 -11.21 -10.68
C TRP A 82 -1.81 -12.49 -10.25
N CYS A 83 -2.06 -12.95 -9.02
CA CYS A 83 -1.33 -14.05 -8.38
C CYS A 83 -1.55 -15.45 -8.97
N LEU A 84 -2.27 -15.56 -10.09
CA LEU A 84 -2.49 -16.82 -10.79
C LEU A 84 -1.36 -17.16 -11.78
N THR A 85 -0.62 -16.15 -12.25
CA THR A 85 0.49 -16.33 -13.19
C THR A 85 1.77 -15.75 -12.62
N LYS A 86 2.92 -16.30 -13.02
CA LYS A 86 4.21 -15.68 -12.68
C LYS A 86 4.29 -14.33 -13.37
N ALA A 87 4.63 -13.29 -12.62
CA ALA A 87 4.90 -11.97 -13.17
C ALA A 87 6.03 -12.07 -14.22
N SER A 88 5.70 -11.87 -15.49
CA SER A 88 6.63 -12.05 -16.63
C SER A 88 7.13 -10.73 -17.23
N GLY A 89 6.83 -9.59 -16.60
CA GLY A 89 7.25 -8.26 -17.08
C GLY A 89 7.62 -7.31 -15.94
N PHE A 90 6.63 -6.83 -15.19
CA PHE A 90 6.84 -5.88 -14.09
C PHE A 90 7.24 -6.61 -12.80
N CYS A 91 8.54 -6.69 -12.53
CA CYS A 91 9.07 -7.37 -11.35
C CYS A 91 9.99 -6.43 -10.54
N PRO A 92 9.44 -5.57 -9.66
CA PRO A 92 10.24 -4.76 -8.77
C PRO A 92 10.90 -5.63 -7.70
N GLN A 93 12.21 -5.53 -7.55
CA GLN A 93 12.98 -6.22 -6.51
C GLN A 93 13.55 -5.17 -5.56
N ILE A 94 12.98 -5.13 -4.36
CA ILE A 94 13.32 -4.18 -3.31
C ILE A 94 13.98 -4.97 -2.19
N HIS A 95 15.18 -4.53 -1.85
CA HIS A 95 15.89 -5.02 -0.69
C HIS A 95 15.86 -3.95 0.39
N ALA A 96 15.61 -4.40 1.62
CA ALA A 96 15.54 -3.54 2.78
C ALA A 96 16.49 -4.03 3.87
N THR A 97 17.02 -3.10 4.64
CA THR A 97 17.56 -3.38 5.97
C THR A 97 16.43 -3.22 6.98
N THR A 98 16.42 -4.09 7.99
CA THR A 98 15.41 -4.16 9.02
C THR A 98 16.03 -3.78 10.34
N ARG A 99 15.43 -2.84 11.05
CA ARG A 99 15.93 -2.34 12.34
C ARG A 99 14.79 -2.08 13.31
N GLN A 100 15.10 -2.08 14.59
CA GLN A 100 14.17 -1.62 15.62
C GLN A 100 13.82 -0.15 15.43
N ASN A 101 12.67 0.24 15.99
CA ASN A 101 12.24 1.63 16.01
C ASN A 101 13.26 2.47 16.79
N GLY A 102 13.59 3.63 16.25
CA GLY A 102 14.35 4.66 16.93
C GLY A 102 13.49 5.30 18.03
N THR A 103 13.94 6.45 18.52
CA THR A 103 13.28 7.08 19.66
C THR A 103 12.20 8.07 19.27
N ARG A 104 11.26 8.26 20.19
CA ARG A 104 10.34 9.40 20.18
C ARG A 104 10.96 10.53 20.99
N VAL A 105 11.15 11.66 20.32
CA VAL A 105 11.75 12.86 20.90
C VAL A 105 10.81 14.04 20.75
N GLN A 106 10.82 14.90 21.76
CA GLN A 106 10.10 16.15 21.77
C GLN A 106 11.07 17.29 22.02
N PHE A 107 11.09 18.25 21.11
CA PHE A 107 11.82 19.50 21.27
C PHE A 107 10.89 20.55 21.87
N GLN A 108 11.39 21.27 22.87
CA GLN A 108 10.63 22.27 23.62
C GLN A 108 11.17 23.68 23.39
N ASN A 109 10.29 24.68 23.55
CA ASN A 109 10.56 26.10 23.31
C ASN A 109 11.14 26.36 21.92
N CYS A 110 10.54 25.73 20.90
CA CYS A 110 10.94 25.87 19.52
C CYS A 110 10.34 27.12 18.88
N THR A 111 11.22 27.97 18.35
CA THR A 111 10.87 29.17 17.59
C THR A 111 11.41 29.07 16.17
N LEU A 112 10.90 29.93 15.29
CA LEU A 112 11.38 30.09 13.93
C LEU A 112 11.36 28.78 13.11
N PHE A 113 10.38 27.90 13.34
CA PHE A 113 10.24 26.66 12.58
C PHE A 113 10.09 26.93 11.08
N ASN A 114 10.92 26.31 10.26
CA ASN A 114 10.82 26.30 8.81
C ASN A 114 11.00 24.88 8.28
N THR A 115 10.45 24.60 7.10
CA THR A 115 10.64 23.33 6.40
C THR A 115 11.04 23.63 4.98
N SER A 116 12.17 23.05 4.55
CA SER A 116 12.61 23.08 3.16
C SER A 116 12.47 21.68 2.57
N PHE A 117 11.90 21.58 1.38
CA PHE A 117 11.66 20.31 0.69
C PHE A 117 12.45 20.20 -0.60
N CYS A 118 13.14 19.08 -0.79
CA CYS A 118 13.72 18.73 -2.08
C CYS A 118 12.98 17.51 -2.66
N PRO A 119 12.09 17.68 -3.65
CA PRO A 119 11.30 16.59 -4.19
C PRO A 119 12.18 15.53 -4.89
N PRO A 120 11.68 14.27 -5.00
CA PRO A 120 12.28 13.32 -5.92
C PRO A 120 12.07 13.81 -7.36
N VAL A 121 13.06 13.54 -8.21
CA VAL A 121 13.07 14.05 -9.58
C VAL A 121 12.29 13.10 -10.49
N ASN A 122 11.28 13.61 -11.19
CA ASN A 122 10.52 12.84 -12.16
C ASN A 122 11.07 13.06 -13.58
N THR A 123 11.80 12.07 -14.10
CA THR A 123 12.39 12.12 -15.45
C THR A 123 11.35 12.17 -16.55
N ASN A 124 10.13 11.64 -16.34
CA ASN A 124 9.10 11.54 -17.39
C ASN A 124 8.53 12.91 -17.79
N LYS A 125 8.76 13.95 -16.98
CA LYS A 125 8.37 15.33 -17.31
C LYS A 125 9.38 16.03 -18.23
N LEU A 126 10.56 15.47 -18.45
CA LEU A 126 11.56 16.07 -19.33
C LEU A 126 11.12 15.98 -20.79
N LYS A 127 11.41 17.04 -21.56
CA LYS A 127 11.23 17.00 -23.01
C LYS A 127 12.10 15.89 -23.61
N ARG A 128 11.46 15.01 -24.38
CA ARG A 128 12.12 13.96 -25.14
C ARG A 128 12.37 14.48 -26.56
N HIS A 129 13.63 14.70 -26.89
CA HIS A 129 14.09 15.11 -28.21
C HIS A 129 14.15 13.90 -29.13
N ASN A 130 13.65 14.02 -30.36
CA ASN A 130 13.71 12.95 -31.36
C ASN A 130 14.81 13.25 -32.39
N CYS A 131 16.01 12.72 -32.16
CA CYS A 131 17.13 12.91 -33.07
C CYS A 131 16.93 12.19 -34.42
N ASN A 132 15.93 11.32 -34.57
CA ASN A 132 15.61 10.73 -35.87
C ASN A 132 14.91 11.72 -36.81
N ASN A 133 14.33 12.80 -36.27
CA ASN A 133 13.77 13.89 -37.06
C ASN A 133 14.90 14.90 -37.34
N GLY A 134 15.44 14.86 -38.57
CA GLY A 134 16.66 15.54 -38.95
C GLY A 134 16.68 17.01 -38.50
N THR A 135 17.71 17.36 -37.70
CA THR A 135 18.05 18.65 -37.07
C THR A 135 17.57 18.92 -35.64
N GLU A 136 16.66 18.13 -35.04
CA GLU A 136 16.20 18.40 -33.66
C GLU A 136 17.34 18.33 -32.62
N CYS A 137 18.39 17.57 -32.92
CA CYS A 137 19.53 17.30 -32.04
C CYS A 137 20.84 17.99 -32.46
N SER A 138 20.77 19.00 -33.32
CA SER A 138 21.94 19.77 -33.76
C SER A 138 22.50 20.70 -32.67
N SER A 139 21.66 21.10 -31.70
CA SER A 139 21.97 22.10 -30.67
C SER A 139 21.87 21.53 -29.23
N LEU A 140 22.16 20.25 -29.05
CA LEU A 140 22.12 19.63 -27.72
C LEU A 140 23.28 20.10 -26.85
N ARG A 141 23.00 20.59 -25.64
CA ARG A 141 24.01 20.99 -24.66
C ARG A 141 23.71 20.40 -23.29
N GLY A 142 24.69 19.70 -22.73
CA GLY A 142 24.60 19.05 -21.41
C GLY A 142 24.63 17.52 -21.51
N VAL A 143 24.13 16.86 -20.48
CA VAL A 143 24.09 15.40 -20.36
C VAL A 143 22.73 14.88 -20.78
N PHE A 144 22.72 13.90 -21.68
CA PHE A 144 21.51 13.29 -22.21
C PHE A 144 21.45 11.79 -21.91
N ASN A 145 20.26 11.30 -21.56
CA ASN A 145 19.95 9.87 -21.60
C ASN A 145 19.20 9.58 -22.90
N CYS A 146 19.81 8.77 -23.75
CA CYS A 146 19.29 8.44 -25.06
C CYS A 146 18.92 6.96 -25.16
N SER A 147 17.80 6.68 -25.82
CA SER A 147 17.37 5.33 -26.18
C SER A 147 17.02 5.30 -27.67
N LEU A 148 17.94 4.79 -28.49
CA LEU A 148 17.79 4.65 -29.94
C LEU A 148 17.41 5.97 -30.65
N GLY A 149 18.17 7.02 -30.40
CA GLY A 149 17.95 8.34 -31.02
C GLY A 149 16.91 9.22 -30.33
N HIS A 150 16.20 8.72 -29.31
CA HIS A 150 15.36 9.57 -28.46
C HIS A 150 16.10 9.97 -27.19
N CYS A 151 16.38 11.27 -27.02
CA CYS A 151 17.24 11.79 -25.96
C CYS A 151 16.50 12.72 -24.99
N MET A 152 16.83 12.64 -23.71
CA MET A 152 16.26 13.47 -22.64
C MET A 152 17.38 14.22 -21.92
N ASN A 153 17.22 15.54 -21.73
CA ASN A 153 18.25 16.37 -21.09
C ASN A 153 18.22 16.20 -19.56
N ILE A 154 19.17 15.46 -19.03
CA ILE A 154 19.30 15.16 -17.60
C ILE A 154 19.86 16.37 -16.84
N SER A 155 20.70 17.18 -17.48
CA SER A 155 21.32 18.35 -16.85
C SER A 155 20.33 19.42 -16.41
N GLN A 156 19.06 19.34 -16.85
CA GLN A 156 17.99 20.25 -16.38
C GLN A 156 17.56 19.98 -14.93
N ILE A 157 17.77 18.76 -14.44
CA ILE A 157 17.22 18.28 -13.18
C ILE A 157 18.28 17.71 -12.23
N TYR A 158 19.45 17.35 -12.76
CA TYR A 158 20.56 16.79 -12.03
C TYR A 158 21.87 17.49 -12.38
N ASP A 159 22.71 17.67 -11.37
CA ASP A 159 24.12 18.06 -11.49
C ASP A 159 24.98 16.80 -11.37
N CYS A 160 25.52 16.32 -12.48
CA CYS A 160 26.18 15.01 -12.57
C CYS A 160 27.70 15.12 -12.59
N HIS A 161 28.37 14.25 -11.83
CA HIS A 161 29.83 14.17 -11.76
C HIS A 161 30.32 13.03 -12.66
N TYR A 162 30.64 13.35 -13.91
CA TYR A 162 30.99 12.36 -14.93
C TYR A 162 32.30 12.73 -15.66
N LYS A 163 32.83 11.75 -16.38
CA LYS A 163 33.95 11.94 -17.31
C LYS A 163 33.61 11.32 -18.66
N ALA A 164 33.62 12.14 -19.71
CA ALA A 164 33.28 11.73 -21.06
C ALA A 164 34.51 11.10 -21.76
N ASP A 165 34.74 9.81 -21.50
CA ASP A 165 35.88 9.03 -22.03
C ASP A 165 35.48 8.07 -23.18
N GLY A 166 34.27 8.25 -23.74
CA GLY A 166 33.73 7.36 -24.77
C GLY A 166 34.07 7.76 -26.20
N PHE A 167 33.36 7.14 -27.15
CA PHE A 167 33.42 7.54 -28.55
C PHE A 167 32.52 8.76 -28.79
N THR A 168 32.89 9.57 -29.77
CA THR A 168 32.11 10.72 -30.22
C THR A 168 31.15 10.30 -31.32
N VAL A 169 29.91 10.76 -31.23
CA VAL A 169 28.82 10.55 -32.19
C VAL A 169 28.36 11.92 -32.67
N ASP A 170 28.12 12.03 -33.97
CA ASP A 170 27.42 13.19 -34.53
C ASP A 170 25.91 12.93 -34.44
N SER A 171 25.20 13.70 -33.63
CA SER A 171 23.77 13.52 -33.32
C SER A 171 22.83 13.92 -34.45
N ASP A 172 23.35 14.44 -35.57
CA ASP A 172 22.56 14.69 -36.78
C ASP A 172 22.75 13.58 -37.84
N LYS A 173 23.93 12.93 -37.87
CA LYS A 173 24.28 11.92 -38.88
C LYS A 173 24.15 10.48 -38.39
N ASP A 174 24.46 10.21 -37.13
CA ASP A 174 24.66 8.88 -36.55
C ASP A 174 23.65 8.58 -35.43
N ASN A 175 22.39 8.98 -35.62
CA ASN A 175 21.38 9.15 -34.57
C ASN A 175 21.00 7.81 -33.91
N MET A 176 21.07 6.71 -34.65
CA MET A 176 20.83 5.36 -34.15
C MET A 176 21.91 4.88 -33.16
N LYS A 177 23.12 5.45 -33.18
CA LYS A 177 24.21 5.10 -32.26
C LYS A 177 24.05 5.75 -30.87
N LEU A 178 23.10 6.67 -30.72
CA LEU A 178 22.76 7.32 -29.45
C LEU A 178 21.93 6.37 -28.56
N ASN A 179 22.64 5.52 -27.80
CA ASN A 179 22.06 4.65 -26.79
C ASN A 179 22.90 4.65 -25.50
N GLY A 180 22.28 5.08 -24.38
CA GLY A 180 22.90 5.31 -23.08
C GLY A 180 23.09 6.81 -22.76
N PHE A 181 24.07 7.10 -21.90
CA PHE A 181 24.37 8.47 -21.46
C PHE A 181 25.45 9.14 -22.31
N PHE A 182 25.23 10.40 -22.69
CA PHE A 182 26.15 11.18 -23.52
C PHE A 182 26.30 12.62 -22.98
N GLU A 183 27.50 13.18 -23.11
CA GLU A 183 27.74 14.61 -23.00
C GLU A 183 27.70 15.22 -24.40
N CYS A 184 26.73 16.10 -24.66
CA CYS A 184 26.57 16.77 -25.94
C CYS A 184 26.99 18.24 -25.87
N LYS A 185 27.73 18.67 -26.90
CA LYS A 185 28.14 20.07 -27.13
C LYS A 185 27.83 20.43 -28.59
N GLY A 186 26.59 20.83 -28.84
CA GLY A 186 26.05 20.99 -30.20
C GLY A 186 25.72 19.63 -30.81
N SER A 187 26.14 19.39 -32.05
CA SER A 187 25.95 18.11 -32.76
C SER A 187 26.92 17.01 -32.33
N LYS A 188 27.95 17.33 -31.53
CA LYS A 188 28.95 16.34 -31.08
C LYS A 188 28.60 15.83 -29.69
N CYS A 189 28.30 14.54 -29.59
CA CYS A 189 27.96 13.85 -28.34
C CYS A 189 29.01 12.79 -28.00
N ILE A 190 29.60 12.86 -26.81
CA ILE A 190 30.61 11.90 -26.34
C ILE A 190 29.97 10.94 -25.35
N LYS A 191 30.12 9.63 -25.56
CA LYS A 191 29.52 8.61 -24.68
C LYS A 191 30.16 8.61 -23.29
N ILE A 192 29.32 8.50 -22.26
CA ILE A 192 29.75 8.28 -20.87
C ILE A 192 29.69 6.76 -20.61
N LYS A 193 30.86 6.11 -20.53
CA LYS A 193 30.96 4.65 -20.37
C LYS A 193 30.86 4.18 -18.91
N LYS A 194 31.41 4.98 -17.99
CA LYS A 194 31.47 4.62 -16.56
C LYS A 194 30.19 5.04 -15.85
N ALA A 195 29.80 4.28 -14.84
CA ALA A 195 28.76 4.72 -13.91
C ALA A 195 29.20 6.03 -13.25
N PHE A 196 28.26 6.97 -13.14
CA PHE A 196 28.47 8.29 -12.54
C PHE A 196 27.37 8.57 -11.51
N SER A 197 27.64 9.48 -10.60
CA SER A 197 26.69 9.94 -9.60
C SER A 197 26.17 11.33 -9.97
N CYS A 198 24.92 11.59 -9.63
CA CYS A 198 24.32 12.91 -9.78
C CYS A 198 23.72 13.41 -8.48
N ASP A 199 23.88 14.71 -8.24
CA ASP A 199 23.18 15.44 -7.21
C ASP A 199 21.91 16.04 -7.83
N ARG A 200 20.78 15.94 -7.13
CA ARG A 200 19.53 16.56 -7.57
C ARG A 200 19.57 18.07 -7.40
N ILE A 201 19.01 18.80 -8.36
CA ILE A 201 18.88 20.25 -8.28
C ILE A 201 17.61 20.59 -7.49
N CYS A 202 17.78 21.11 -6.27
CA CYS A 202 16.67 21.56 -5.43
C CYS A 202 16.41 23.06 -5.66
N LYS A 203 15.13 23.45 -5.75
CA LYS A 203 14.73 24.86 -5.93
C LYS A 203 14.76 25.64 -4.61
N GLU A 204 14.41 24.97 -3.51
CA GLU A 204 14.42 25.54 -2.17
C GLU A 204 15.81 25.40 -1.54
N ASN A 205 16.11 26.32 -0.62
CA ASN A 205 17.32 26.26 0.19
C ASN A 205 16.97 26.08 1.67
N VAL A 206 17.93 25.55 2.43
CA VAL A 206 17.82 25.33 3.87
C VAL A 206 18.17 26.64 4.59
N THR A 207 17.27 27.18 5.40
CA THR A 207 17.55 28.37 6.22
C THR A 207 18.43 27.99 7.41
N SER A 208 19.60 28.61 7.54
CA SER A 208 20.52 28.38 8.67
C SER A 208 20.58 29.54 9.66
N ASN A 209 20.09 30.72 9.28
CA ASN A 209 20.15 31.91 10.13
C ASN A 209 19.31 31.75 11.40
N GLY A 210 19.95 31.88 12.56
CA GLY A 210 19.29 31.73 13.85
C GLY A 210 18.63 30.36 14.05
N ARG A 211 19.22 29.29 13.49
CA ARG A 211 18.75 27.91 13.67
C ARG A 211 19.83 27.09 14.38
N ASN A 212 19.42 26.34 15.39
CA ASN A 212 20.32 25.45 16.13
C ASN A 212 19.96 23.96 15.96
N ILE A 213 18.81 23.65 15.34
CA ILE A 213 18.37 22.27 15.12
C ILE A 213 17.98 22.06 13.66
N PHE A 214 18.47 20.96 13.09
CA PHE A 214 18.11 20.46 11.76
C PHE A 214 17.63 19.01 11.86
N ILE A 215 16.38 18.75 11.48
CA ILE A 215 15.77 17.43 11.51
C ILE A 215 15.58 16.96 10.08
N ASN A 216 16.30 15.92 9.67
CA ASN A 216 16.15 15.30 8.36
C ASN A 216 15.03 14.26 8.39
N SER A 217 13.99 14.48 7.58
CA SER A 217 12.85 13.56 7.45
C SER A 217 12.57 13.32 5.97
N GLY A 218 12.97 12.14 5.49
CA GLY A 218 12.88 11.79 4.07
C GLY A 218 13.54 12.87 3.19
N ASN A 219 12.73 13.49 2.33
CA ASN A 219 13.14 14.52 1.37
C ASN A 219 13.03 15.96 1.90
N SER A 220 12.60 16.12 3.16
CA SER A 220 12.48 17.40 3.84
C SER A 220 13.53 17.56 4.94
N VAL A 221 13.96 18.81 5.12
CA VAL A 221 14.75 19.22 6.28
C VAL A 221 13.89 20.23 7.04
N HIS A 222 13.66 19.96 8.32
CA HIS A 222 12.98 20.88 9.23
C HIS A 222 14.04 21.62 10.04
N GLN A 223 13.93 22.94 10.12
CA GLN A 223 14.86 23.79 10.84
C GLN A 223 14.13 24.56 11.93
N ALA A 224 14.69 24.62 13.13
CA ALA A 224 14.14 25.39 14.22
C ALA A 224 15.23 25.92 15.16
N TYR A 225 14.81 26.84 16.04
CA TYR A 225 15.59 27.23 17.21
C TYR A 225 14.89 26.71 18.46
N CYS A 226 15.44 25.71 19.16
CA CYS A 226 14.84 25.16 20.38
C CYS A 226 15.80 25.14 21.57
N ASP A 227 15.27 25.09 22.79
CA ASP A 227 16.08 25.18 24.02
C ASP A 227 16.55 23.82 24.52
N LEU A 228 15.70 22.80 24.46
CA LEU A 228 16.00 21.46 24.98
C LEU A 228 15.22 20.39 24.24
N ALA A 229 15.69 19.15 24.37
CA ALA A 229 15.00 17.97 23.84
C ALA A 229 14.87 16.90 24.92
N VAL A 230 13.68 16.30 24.96
CA VAL A 230 13.32 15.20 25.85
C VAL A 230 12.98 13.97 25.02
N ALA A 231 13.31 12.79 25.52
CA ALA A 231 12.95 11.51 24.91
C ALA A 231 11.92 10.80 25.81
N THR A 232 10.93 10.14 25.19
CA THR A 232 9.91 9.33 25.88
C THR A 232 10.12 7.83 25.70
N THR A 233 11.18 7.44 25.01
CA THR A 233 11.55 6.05 24.75
C THR A 233 13.05 5.88 24.81
N ARG A 234 13.50 4.72 25.29
CA ARG A 234 14.91 4.32 25.32
C ARG A 234 15.12 3.10 24.43
N THR A 235 16.20 3.09 23.67
CA THR A 235 16.54 1.96 22.78
C THR A 235 17.32 0.86 23.51
N ASN A 236 17.19 -0.38 23.02
CA ASN A 236 17.82 -1.57 23.58
C ASN A 236 18.51 -2.40 22.47
N GLY A 237 19.37 -1.75 21.68
CA GLY A 237 20.08 -2.41 20.58
C GLY A 237 19.15 -3.00 19.52
N ASN A 238 19.32 -4.29 19.25
CA ASN A 238 18.51 -5.04 18.29
C ASN A 238 17.19 -5.57 18.87
N GLU A 239 16.93 -5.32 20.16
CA GLU A 239 15.69 -5.67 20.84
C GLU A 239 14.75 -4.47 20.93
N GLU A 240 13.51 -4.75 21.32
CA GLU A 240 12.48 -3.72 21.48
C GLU A 240 12.90 -2.69 22.54
N GLY A 241 12.71 -1.41 22.21
CA GLY A 241 12.93 -0.31 23.15
C GLY A 241 11.84 -0.23 24.23
N PHE A 242 12.13 0.52 25.28
CA PHE A 242 11.22 0.70 26.42
C PHE A 242 10.64 2.12 26.42
N GLU A 243 9.39 2.26 26.84
CA GLU A 243 8.82 3.56 27.17
C GLU A 243 9.39 4.03 28.52
N ILE A 244 9.76 5.30 28.58
CA ILE A 244 10.35 5.93 29.77
C ILE A 244 9.63 7.24 30.06
N GLU A 245 9.73 7.71 31.31
CA GLU A 245 9.33 9.07 31.63
C GLU A 245 10.14 10.09 30.83
N PRO A 246 9.55 11.25 30.47
CA PRO A 246 10.21 12.26 29.65
C PRO A 246 11.58 12.65 30.20
N THR A 247 12.64 12.16 29.54
CA THR A 247 14.02 12.31 30.02
C THR A 247 14.76 13.28 29.11
N LYS A 248 15.34 14.32 29.71
CA LYS A 248 16.15 15.32 28.99
C LYS A 248 17.47 14.69 28.54
N PHE A 249 17.73 14.73 27.24
CA PHE A 249 18.98 14.21 26.65
C PHE A 249 19.80 15.30 25.93
N TRP A 250 19.18 16.44 25.58
CA TRP A 250 19.87 17.55 24.93
C TRP A 250 19.40 18.91 25.45
N THR A 251 20.31 19.87 25.43
CA THR A 251 20.12 21.25 25.84
C THR A 251 20.96 22.13 24.95
N LYS A 252 20.44 23.29 24.57
CA LYS A 252 21.16 24.26 23.77
C LYS A 252 22.49 24.63 24.43
N LYS A 253 23.53 24.73 23.62
CA LYS A 253 24.84 25.28 23.99
C LYS A 253 25.23 26.33 22.96
N HIS A 254 26.15 27.20 23.34
CA HIS A 254 26.66 28.24 22.43
C HIS A 254 27.51 27.60 21.34
N ASN A 255 27.36 28.07 20.10
CA ASN A 255 28.08 27.61 18.90
C ASN A 255 27.92 26.13 18.53
N GLU A 256 26.85 25.49 19.03
CA GLU A 256 26.51 24.12 18.67
C GLU A 256 25.20 24.05 17.88
N THR A 257 25.23 23.22 16.84
CA THR A 257 24.08 22.90 16.00
C THR A 257 23.82 21.41 16.10
N PHE A 258 22.60 21.05 16.47
CA PHE A 258 22.15 19.67 16.58
C PHE A 258 21.48 19.20 15.29
N MET A 259 21.84 18.00 14.85
CA MET A 259 21.25 17.39 13.67
C MET A 259 20.82 15.95 13.97
N VAL A 260 19.62 15.58 13.50
CA VAL A 260 19.04 14.25 13.74
C VAL A 260 18.21 13.83 12.54
N SER A 261 18.08 12.52 12.30
CA SER A 261 17.22 11.98 11.27
C SER A 261 16.01 11.29 11.88
N CYS A 262 14.81 11.71 11.52
CA CYS A 262 13.56 11.15 12.05
C CYS A 262 12.65 10.67 10.92
N HIS A 263 11.64 9.84 11.23
CA HIS A 263 10.68 9.38 10.23
C HIS A 263 9.49 10.34 10.07
N ILE A 264 8.88 10.75 11.18
CA ILE A 264 7.74 11.67 11.20
C ILE A 264 8.07 12.82 12.12
N VAL A 265 7.76 14.05 11.67
CA VAL A 265 8.00 15.29 12.40
C VAL A 265 6.73 16.13 12.36
N HIS A 266 6.25 16.55 13.53
CA HIS A 266 5.05 17.36 13.68
C HIS A 266 5.35 18.55 14.59
N TYR A 267 5.21 19.76 14.06
CA TYR A 267 5.35 20.99 14.83
C TYR A 267 3.98 21.44 15.36
N SER A 268 3.89 21.70 16.66
CA SER A 268 2.74 22.35 17.29
C SER A 268 3.05 23.82 17.56
N PRO A 269 2.44 24.78 16.82
CA PRO A 269 2.67 26.20 17.03
C PRO A 269 2.19 26.71 18.39
N GLN A 270 1.12 26.11 18.94
CA GLN A 270 0.49 26.52 20.20
C GLN A 270 1.41 26.27 21.39
N ASN A 271 2.04 25.09 21.42
CA ASN A 271 2.92 24.68 22.50
C ASN A 271 4.40 24.97 22.22
N GLN A 272 4.71 25.53 21.03
CA GLN A 272 6.08 25.72 20.55
C GLN A 272 6.92 24.45 20.68
N THR A 273 6.34 23.30 20.32
CA THR A 273 7.00 21.99 20.46
C THR A 273 7.06 21.25 19.13
N ILE A 274 8.17 20.55 18.89
CA ILE A 274 8.30 19.63 17.75
C ILE A 274 8.28 18.21 18.29
N ASN A 275 7.29 17.43 17.89
CA ASN A 275 7.21 16.01 18.18
C ASN A 275 7.77 15.24 16.99
N ALA A 276 8.78 14.41 17.23
CA ALA A 276 9.38 13.59 16.20
C ALA A 276 9.45 12.12 16.64
N THR A 277 9.25 11.21 15.69
CA THR A 277 9.22 9.76 15.94
C THR A 277 10.24 9.05 15.07
N ASP A 278 10.75 7.91 15.58
CA ASP A 278 11.79 7.11 14.95
C ASP A 278 13.06 7.93 14.63
N CYS A 279 13.56 8.64 15.64
CA CYS A 279 14.76 9.47 15.52
C CYS A 279 16.04 8.67 15.76
N ILE A 280 17.00 8.85 14.85
CA ILE A 280 18.29 8.16 14.78
C ILE A 280 19.40 9.12 14.33
N ASN A 281 20.66 8.72 14.54
CA ASN A 281 21.86 9.45 14.13
C ASN A 281 21.91 10.89 14.66
N GLY A 282 21.71 11.07 15.97
CA GLY A 282 21.86 12.37 16.62
C GLY A 282 23.32 12.81 16.67
N THR A 283 23.64 13.94 16.05
CA THR A 283 25.02 14.43 15.87
C THR A 283 25.14 15.91 16.14
N LEU A 284 26.30 16.32 16.64
CA LEU A 284 26.61 17.71 16.96
C LEU A 284 27.62 18.29 15.97
N TYR A 285 27.36 19.54 15.57
CA TYR A 285 28.15 20.31 14.63
C TYR A 285 28.49 21.67 15.23
N ASN A 286 29.60 22.26 14.79
CA ASN A 286 29.90 23.65 15.11
C ASN A 286 29.00 24.55 14.27
N SER A 287 28.44 25.61 14.86
CA SER A 287 27.58 26.54 14.12
C SER A 287 28.29 27.24 12.95
N SER A 288 29.62 27.39 13.01
CA SER A 288 30.46 27.92 11.93
C SER A 288 30.58 26.99 10.72
N SER A 289 30.24 25.71 10.86
CA SER A 289 30.25 24.75 9.75
C SER A 289 29.10 24.98 8.76
N PHE A 290 28.07 25.72 9.16
CA PHE A 290 26.92 26.03 8.30
C PHE A 290 27.11 27.41 7.66
N PRO A 291 27.13 27.52 6.33
CA PRO A 291 27.04 28.81 5.64
C PRO A 291 25.82 29.59 6.10
N GLN A 292 25.97 30.90 6.28
CA GLN A 292 24.91 31.82 6.69
C GLN A 292 24.65 32.84 5.58
N PRO A 293 23.40 33.27 5.34
CA PRO A 293 22.17 32.94 6.09
C PRO A 293 21.43 31.67 5.62
N ILE A 294 21.89 31.08 4.52
CA ILE A 294 21.21 30.00 3.79
C ILE A 294 22.24 28.95 3.36
N VAL A 295 21.83 27.68 3.37
CA VAL A 295 22.61 26.53 2.90
C VAL A 295 21.88 25.85 1.75
N THR A 296 22.58 25.57 0.66
CA THR A 296 22.01 24.75 -0.44
C THR A 296 21.91 23.29 0.00
N PHE A 297 20.95 22.52 -0.53
CA PHE A 297 20.83 21.09 -0.19
C PHE A 297 22.12 20.30 -0.45
N ARG A 298 22.86 20.63 -1.53
CA ARG A 298 24.17 20.04 -1.82
C ARG A 298 25.18 20.28 -0.69
N GLN A 299 25.30 21.53 -0.24
CA GLN A 299 26.16 21.86 0.89
C GLN A 299 25.68 21.16 2.16
N PHE A 300 24.38 21.14 2.41
CA PHE A 300 23.79 20.49 3.59
C PHE A 300 24.11 18.98 3.63
N TRP A 301 23.93 18.26 2.51
CA TRP A 301 24.29 16.84 2.45
C TRP A 301 25.79 16.61 2.54
N SER A 302 26.62 17.54 2.05
CA SER A 302 28.08 17.45 2.19
C SER A 302 28.58 17.56 3.65
N LEU A 303 27.72 18.00 4.58
CA LEU A 303 27.97 18.02 6.03
C LEU A 303 27.64 16.68 6.70
N MET A 304 26.85 15.80 6.07
CA MET A 304 26.56 14.47 6.61
C MET A 304 27.88 13.71 6.79
N GLY A 305 28.14 13.23 8.01
CA GLY A 305 29.37 12.52 8.35
C GLY A 305 30.58 13.40 8.72
N LYS A 306 30.49 14.73 8.57
CA LYS A 306 31.51 15.69 9.05
C LYS A 306 31.15 16.29 10.41
N HIS A 307 30.46 15.52 11.25
CA HIS A 307 30.08 15.96 12.59
C HIS A 307 31.31 16.03 13.50
N ARG A 308 31.24 16.86 14.55
CA ARG A 308 32.28 16.95 15.57
C ARG A 308 32.24 15.73 16.48
N GLU A 309 31.05 15.40 16.96
CA GLU A 309 30.81 14.31 17.89
C GLU A 309 29.37 13.78 17.75
N VAL A 310 29.18 12.54 18.17
CA VAL A 310 27.84 11.93 18.30
C VAL A 310 27.21 12.45 19.59
N LEU A 311 25.95 12.85 19.53
CA LEU A 311 25.26 13.43 20.69
C LEU A 311 25.12 12.43 21.84
N ASP A 312 24.83 11.18 21.49
CA ASP A 312 24.63 10.10 22.45
C ASP A 312 25.53 8.90 22.13
N PRO A 313 26.76 8.85 22.68
CA PRO A 313 27.66 7.72 22.51
C PRO A 313 27.11 6.40 23.08
N THR A 314 26.17 6.48 24.01
CA THR A 314 25.58 5.31 24.67
C THR A 314 24.42 4.69 23.88
N ASN A 315 23.98 5.33 22.78
CA ASN A 315 22.90 4.86 21.92
C ASN A 315 21.58 4.55 22.66
N ASN A 316 21.23 5.38 23.65
CA ASN A 316 20.01 5.25 24.44
C ASN A 316 18.85 6.09 23.89
N PHE A 317 19.12 7.29 23.37
CA PHE A 317 18.13 8.30 23.02
C PHE A 317 18.13 8.72 21.56
N VAL A 318 19.26 8.75 20.86
CA VAL A 318 19.31 9.06 19.41
C VAL A 318 20.37 8.20 18.74
N PRO A 319 20.17 6.87 18.78
CA PRO A 319 21.21 5.90 18.47
C PRO A 319 21.64 5.94 17.01
N ALA A 320 22.85 5.45 16.77
CA ALA A 320 23.30 5.16 15.42
C ALA A 320 22.43 4.06 14.79
N GLN A 321 22.12 4.18 13.50
CA GLN A 321 21.29 3.21 12.78
C GLN A 321 21.80 1.76 12.93
N GLN A 322 23.12 1.57 12.88
CA GLN A 322 23.76 0.26 12.96
C GLN A 322 23.49 -0.46 14.28
N TYR A 323 23.31 0.27 15.38
CA TYR A 323 23.02 -0.30 16.69
C TYR A 323 21.61 -0.91 16.79
N LEU A 324 20.67 -0.39 15.98
CA LEU A 324 19.29 -0.88 15.93
C LEU A 324 19.05 -1.99 14.90
N THR A 325 20.04 -2.26 14.04
CA THR A 325 19.86 -3.16 12.90
C THR A 325 19.67 -4.61 13.35
N ILE A 326 18.59 -5.23 12.90
CA ILE A 326 18.27 -6.64 13.10
C ILE A 326 18.86 -7.44 11.92
N TYR A 327 18.51 -7.02 10.69
CA TYR A 327 18.99 -7.65 9.46
C TYR A 327 19.50 -6.59 8.48
N ASN A 328 20.71 -6.78 7.98
CA ASN A 328 21.32 -5.88 7.00
C ASN A 328 20.65 -5.99 5.62
N HIS A 329 20.15 -7.17 5.27
CA HIS A 329 19.66 -7.46 3.93
C HIS A 329 18.51 -8.47 3.96
N SER A 330 17.33 -8.02 3.55
CA SER A 330 16.12 -8.85 3.42
C SER A 330 15.34 -8.45 2.17
N ARG A 331 14.61 -9.40 1.58
CA ARG A 331 13.68 -9.11 0.47
C ARG A 331 12.42 -8.47 1.02
N LEU A 332 12.05 -7.29 0.53
CA LEU A 332 10.78 -6.69 0.88
C LEU A 332 9.68 -7.32 0.04
N LEU A 333 8.62 -7.81 0.68
CA LEU A 333 7.40 -8.29 0.03
C LEU A 333 6.21 -7.44 0.50
N ILE A 334 5.26 -7.17 -0.39
CA ILE A 334 4.04 -6.44 -0.02
C ILE A 334 3.21 -7.21 1.01
N ASN A 335 3.15 -8.54 0.89
CA ASN A 335 2.49 -9.50 1.77
C ASN A 335 3.28 -10.83 1.73
N LEU A 336 2.79 -11.88 2.41
CA LEU A 336 3.43 -13.21 2.45
C LEU A 336 3.67 -13.82 1.07
N ASP A 337 2.75 -13.60 0.12
CA ASP A 337 2.82 -14.15 -1.23
C ASP A 337 3.58 -13.23 -2.21
N GLY A 338 3.94 -12.00 -1.79
CA GLY A 338 4.54 -10.98 -2.65
C GLY A 338 3.63 -10.54 -3.80
N CYS A 339 2.31 -10.65 -3.66
CA CYS A 339 1.38 -10.47 -4.77
C CYS A 339 0.00 -9.93 -4.35
N VAL A 340 -0.61 -9.13 -5.24
CA VAL A 340 -1.96 -8.57 -5.10
C VAL A 340 -2.87 -9.04 -6.24
N ASN A 341 -4.14 -9.33 -5.91
CA ASN A 341 -5.14 -9.81 -6.86
C ASN A 341 -5.89 -8.68 -7.58
N THR A 342 -5.38 -7.45 -7.56
CA THR A 342 -6.04 -6.30 -8.19
C THR A 342 -5.18 -5.72 -9.32
N LEU A 343 -5.85 -5.15 -10.33
CA LEU A 343 -5.24 -4.37 -11.44
C LEU A 343 -5.21 -2.86 -11.15
N LYS A 344 -5.22 -2.47 -9.88
CA LYS A 344 -5.38 -1.07 -9.49
C LYS A 344 -4.06 -0.29 -9.53
N GLY A 345 -2.98 -0.87 -10.05
CA GLY A 345 -1.65 -0.27 -10.00
C GLY A 345 -1.06 -0.24 -8.58
N GLU A 346 -1.51 -1.14 -7.69
CA GLU A 346 -1.03 -1.20 -6.31
C GLU A 346 0.49 -1.49 -6.26
N CYS A 347 1.01 -2.29 -7.18
CA CYS A 347 2.44 -2.59 -7.20
C CYS A 347 3.28 -1.40 -7.70
N LEU A 348 2.72 -0.58 -8.59
CA LEU A 348 3.37 0.66 -9.01
C LEU A 348 3.43 1.66 -7.85
N GLN A 349 2.33 1.81 -7.12
CA GLN A 349 2.27 2.65 -5.92
C GLN A 349 3.20 2.13 -4.81
N PHE A 350 3.31 0.81 -4.66
CA PHE A 350 4.23 0.18 -3.73
C PHE A 350 5.68 0.51 -4.09
N LEU A 351 6.05 0.42 -5.37
CA LEU A 351 7.38 0.80 -5.86
C LEU A 351 7.67 2.29 -5.64
N GLU A 352 6.70 3.18 -5.85
CA GLU A 352 6.88 4.62 -5.64
C GLU A 352 7.13 4.95 -4.16
N SER A 353 6.38 4.33 -3.25
CA SER A 353 6.46 4.59 -1.81
C SER A 353 7.63 3.88 -1.11
N HIS A 354 7.98 2.66 -1.53
CA HIS A 354 8.98 1.82 -0.86
C HIS A 354 10.27 1.66 -1.68
N GLY A 355 10.28 1.99 -2.96
CA GLY A 355 11.41 1.73 -3.87
C GLY A 355 12.54 2.75 -3.85
N SER A 356 12.45 3.83 -3.05
CA SER A 356 13.52 4.83 -2.98
C SER A 356 14.73 4.28 -2.22
N ASP A 357 15.83 4.00 -2.93
CA ASP A 357 17.04 3.35 -2.39
C ASP A 357 18.17 4.33 -2.05
N GLY A 358 17.93 5.63 -2.22
CA GLY A 358 18.89 6.69 -1.92
C GLY A 358 19.88 7.00 -3.03
N LYS A 359 19.80 6.32 -4.19
CA LYS A 359 20.60 6.69 -5.36
C LYS A 359 20.29 8.14 -5.78
N ASN A 360 21.30 8.82 -6.33
CA ASN A 360 21.23 10.23 -6.76
C ASN A 360 20.83 11.23 -5.65
N GLN A 361 21.35 11.04 -4.42
CA GLN A 361 21.08 11.89 -3.25
C GLN A 361 19.58 12.00 -2.90
N THR A 362 18.80 10.98 -3.26
CA THR A 362 17.41 10.87 -2.78
C THR A 362 17.40 10.33 -1.36
N ALA A 363 16.33 10.62 -0.62
CA ALA A 363 16.16 9.99 0.67
C ALA A 363 15.79 8.51 0.49
N GLN A 364 16.38 7.66 1.32
CA GLN A 364 15.96 6.25 1.40
C GLN A 364 14.55 6.16 1.98
N ALA A 365 13.71 5.35 1.36
CA ALA A 365 12.37 5.08 1.87
C ALA A 365 12.48 4.35 3.22
N ARG A 366 11.83 4.91 4.24
CA ARG A 366 11.64 4.30 5.55
C ARG A 366 10.16 4.07 5.78
N TYR A 367 9.81 2.88 6.25
CA TYR A 367 8.43 2.47 6.45
C TYR A 367 8.34 1.38 7.52
N PRO A 368 7.20 1.28 8.22
CA PRO A 368 6.95 0.16 9.10
C PRO A 368 6.88 -1.15 8.31
N CYS A 369 7.46 -2.20 8.86
CA CYS A 369 7.47 -3.54 8.29
C CYS A 369 7.49 -4.61 9.38
N PHE A 370 7.23 -5.84 8.97
CA PHE A 370 7.19 -7.01 9.83
C PHE A 370 8.28 -7.97 9.41
N TYR A 371 8.94 -8.58 10.39
CA TYR A 371 10.08 -9.47 10.17
C TYR A 371 9.86 -10.81 10.87
N ASN A 372 10.55 -11.82 10.36
CA ASN A 372 10.57 -13.15 10.96
C ASN A 372 11.79 -13.26 11.88
N LYS A 373 11.58 -13.64 13.15
CA LYS A 373 12.68 -13.77 14.14
C LYS A 373 13.71 -14.86 13.80
N ASN A 374 13.28 -15.88 13.05
CA ASN A 374 14.09 -17.06 12.75
C ASN A 374 14.83 -16.94 11.41
N THR A 375 14.41 -16.04 10.51
CA THR A 375 14.99 -15.95 9.16
C THR A 375 15.06 -14.51 8.66
N SER A 376 16.20 -14.15 8.06
CA SER A 376 16.41 -12.83 7.43
C SER A 376 15.97 -12.77 5.97
N PHE A 377 15.34 -13.83 5.45
CA PHE A 377 15.10 -14.01 4.01
C PHE A 377 14.17 -12.93 3.43
N SER A 378 13.07 -12.67 4.12
CA SER A 378 12.07 -11.69 3.69
C SER A 378 11.48 -10.92 4.85
N VAL A 379 11.06 -9.70 4.55
CA VAL A 379 10.26 -8.82 5.41
C VAL A 379 9.02 -8.38 4.66
N ILE A 380 7.96 -8.11 5.42
CA ILE A 380 6.63 -7.89 4.86
C ILE A 380 6.15 -6.49 5.22
N SER A 381 5.56 -5.79 4.25
CA SER A 381 4.97 -4.46 4.49
C SER A 381 3.57 -4.56 5.10
N ARG A 382 2.70 -5.44 4.59
CA ARG A 382 1.33 -5.61 5.06
C ARG A 382 1.16 -6.96 5.78
N TYR A 383 1.06 -6.90 7.10
CA TYR A 383 0.79 -8.07 7.94
C TYR A 383 -0.18 -7.69 9.06
N ASP A 384 -1.33 -8.36 9.11
CA ASP A 384 -2.36 -8.12 10.13
C ASP A 384 -3.07 -9.43 10.46
N LEU A 385 -2.54 -10.14 11.46
CA LEU A 385 -3.11 -11.41 11.91
C LEU A 385 -4.52 -11.25 12.49
N LYS A 386 -4.83 -10.12 13.14
CA LYS A 386 -6.14 -9.88 13.75
C LYS A 386 -7.21 -9.75 12.68
N LYS A 387 -6.91 -9.01 11.61
CA LYS A 387 -7.79 -8.93 10.44
C LYS A 387 -7.92 -10.29 9.75
N THR A 388 -6.81 -10.99 9.50
CA THR A 388 -6.85 -12.33 8.89
C THR A 388 -7.68 -13.32 9.69
N TRP A 389 -7.55 -13.33 11.03
CA TRP A 389 -8.37 -14.15 11.92
C TRP A 389 -9.85 -13.81 11.81
N ARG A 390 -10.22 -12.53 11.87
CA ARG A 390 -11.61 -12.09 11.76
C ARG A 390 -12.21 -12.51 10.42
N ASP A 391 -11.48 -12.28 9.33
CA ASP A 391 -11.94 -12.62 7.98
C ASP A 391 -12.10 -14.14 7.82
N LEU A 392 -11.20 -14.94 8.41
CA LEU A 392 -11.30 -16.41 8.45
C LEU A 392 -12.53 -16.89 9.22
N VAL A 393 -12.79 -16.33 10.41
CA VAL A 393 -13.95 -16.71 11.24
C VAL A 393 -15.25 -16.38 10.52
N ILE A 394 -15.37 -15.20 9.91
CA ILE A 394 -16.57 -14.80 9.15
C ILE A 394 -16.77 -15.72 7.94
N ALA A 395 -15.70 -15.99 7.19
CA ALA A 395 -15.75 -16.82 5.99
C ALA A 395 -16.18 -18.27 6.26
N ILE A 396 -15.75 -18.86 7.39
CA ILE A 396 -16.12 -20.23 7.73
C ILE A 396 -17.49 -20.27 8.41
N SER A 397 -17.77 -19.34 9.34
CA SER A 397 -19.00 -19.39 10.15
C SER A 397 -20.27 -19.20 9.31
N ILE A 398 -20.31 -18.24 8.39
CA ILE A 398 -21.53 -17.91 7.64
C ILE A 398 -22.02 -19.11 6.79
N PRO A 399 -21.21 -19.71 5.91
CA PRO A 399 -21.66 -20.85 5.11
C PRO A 399 -21.94 -22.09 5.97
N SER A 400 -21.17 -22.31 7.05
CA SER A 400 -21.41 -23.45 7.96
C SER A 400 -22.76 -23.33 8.67
N VAL A 401 -23.12 -22.16 9.19
CA VAL A 401 -24.42 -21.93 9.84
C VAL A 401 -25.56 -22.10 8.83
N LEU A 402 -25.44 -21.52 7.63
CA LEU A 402 -26.45 -21.65 6.59
C LEU A 402 -26.64 -23.10 6.13
N PHE A 403 -25.54 -23.86 6.03
CA PHE A 403 -25.57 -25.28 5.74
C PHE A 403 -26.30 -26.07 6.84
N VAL A 404 -25.91 -25.91 8.10
CA VAL A 404 -26.49 -26.65 9.23
C VAL A 404 -27.98 -26.35 9.39
N VAL A 405 -28.36 -25.07 9.35
CA VAL A 405 -29.78 -24.67 9.47
C VAL A 405 -30.59 -25.25 8.31
N SER A 406 -30.10 -25.14 7.07
CA SER A 406 -30.82 -25.65 5.89
C SER A 406 -30.87 -27.19 5.85
N PHE A 407 -29.85 -27.87 6.37
CA PHE A 407 -29.84 -29.31 6.47
C PHE A 407 -30.85 -29.81 7.52
N ILE A 408 -30.88 -29.18 8.70
CA ILE A 408 -31.84 -29.51 9.76
C ILE A 408 -33.28 -29.27 9.29
N THR A 409 -33.55 -28.16 8.59
CA THR A 409 -34.90 -27.90 8.05
C THR A 409 -35.30 -28.94 7.01
N LEU A 410 -34.39 -29.38 6.14
CA LEU A 410 -34.66 -30.47 5.19
C LEU A 410 -34.95 -31.79 5.91
N CYS A 411 -34.17 -32.16 6.92
CA CYS A 411 -34.43 -33.35 7.73
C CYS A 411 -35.79 -33.28 8.42
N ALA A 412 -36.14 -32.13 8.99
CA ALA A 412 -37.45 -31.91 9.61
C ALA A 412 -38.60 -32.03 8.59
N ILE A 413 -38.44 -31.45 7.40
CA ILE A 413 -39.43 -31.56 6.32
C ILE A 413 -39.58 -33.02 5.88
N MET A 414 -38.48 -33.74 5.67
CA MET A 414 -38.49 -35.17 5.31
C MET A 414 -39.22 -36.03 6.34
N GLN A 415 -39.09 -35.73 7.64
CA GLN A 415 -39.80 -36.45 8.70
C GLN A 415 -41.27 -36.03 8.85
N SER A 416 -41.57 -34.78 8.50
CA SER A 416 -42.90 -34.19 8.66
C SER A 416 -43.82 -34.37 7.47
N VAL A 417 -43.31 -34.55 6.25
CA VAL A 417 -44.13 -34.62 5.03
C VAL A 417 -44.33 -36.07 4.61
N ARG A 418 -45.60 -36.49 4.47
CA ARG A 418 -45.98 -37.79 3.90
C ARG A 418 -46.60 -37.56 2.53
N VAL A 419 -46.30 -38.45 1.59
CA VAL A 419 -47.00 -38.54 0.31
C VAL A 419 -48.15 -39.52 0.51
N ASP A 420 -49.39 -39.02 0.49
CA ASP A 420 -50.59 -39.86 0.49
C ASP A 420 -50.85 -40.44 -0.90
N ASP A 421 -51.71 -41.45 -0.99
CA ASP A 421 -52.06 -42.19 -2.22
C ASP A 421 -52.57 -41.29 -3.37
N ASP A 422 -53.01 -40.07 -3.05
CA ASP A 422 -53.36 -39.00 -4.00
C ASP A 422 -52.15 -38.32 -4.67
N THR A 423 -50.91 -38.76 -4.38
CA THR A 423 -49.64 -38.14 -4.80
C THR A 423 -49.45 -36.68 -4.35
N LYS A 424 -50.23 -36.24 -3.35
CA LYS A 424 -50.13 -34.91 -2.72
C LYS A 424 -49.24 -34.96 -1.48
N MET A 425 -48.36 -33.97 -1.34
CA MET A 425 -47.55 -33.78 -0.13
C MET A 425 -48.40 -33.14 0.97
N ARG A 426 -48.55 -33.82 2.12
CA ARG A 426 -49.22 -33.29 3.31
C ARG A 426 -48.27 -33.32 4.50
N CYS A 427 -48.31 -32.26 5.32
CA CYS A 427 -47.52 -32.18 6.53
C CYS A 427 -48.25 -32.88 7.69
N LYS A 428 -47.65 -33.96 8.21
CA LYS A 428 -48.13 -34.80 9.32
C LYS A 428 -48.33 -34.02 10.63
N TYR A 429 -47.50 -33.01 10.89
CA TYR A 429 -47.51 -32.25 12.14
C TYR A 429 -48.04 -30.81 12.02
N CYS A 430 -48.37 -30.35 10.82
CA CYS A 430 -48.84 -28.97 10.61
C CYS A 430 -50.31 -28.74 11.02
N PHE A 431 -51.01 -29.79 11.48
CA PHE A 431 -52.40 -29.73 11.95
C PHE A 431 -52.55 -29.39 13.46
N GLY A 432 -51.48 -28.94 14.13
CA GLY A 432 -51.51 -28.67 15.57
C GLY A 432 -51.64 -27.20 16.00
N LYS A 433 -51.47 -26.21 15.11
CA LYS A 433 -51.34 -24.80 15.56
C LYS A 433 -51.71 -23.73 14.51
N TYR A 434 -52.72 -23.99 13.69
CA TYR A 434 -53.21 -23.01 12.69
C TYR A 434 -54.75 -22.93 12.63
N ASN A 435 -55.42 -23.27 13.75
CA ASN A 435 -56.88 -23.15 13.88
C ASN A 435 -57.32 -22.07 14.88
N SER A 436 -56.42 -21.26 15.44
CA SER A 436 -56.80 -20.17 16.36
C SER A 436 -56.70 -18.77 15.77
N ASP A 437 -55.81 -18.50 14.80
CA ASP A 437 -55.45 -17.10 14.51
C ASP A 437 -55.96 -16.56 13.15
N LEU A 438 -56.58 -17.39 12.30
CA LEU A 438 -57.12 -16.94 11.00
C LEU A 438 -58.64 -16.73 11.01
N THR A 439 -59.35 -17.32 11.98
CA THR A 439 -60.82 -17.25 12.04
C THR A 439 -61.34 -15.94 12.66
N GLU A 440 -60.52 -15.22 13.45
CA GLU A 440 -60.90 -13.93 14.04
C GLU A 440 -60.65 -12.71 13.15
N MET A 441 -59.75 -12.77 12.14
CA MET A 441 -59.55 -11.62 11.23
C MET A 441 -60.55 -11.54 10.08
N ILE A 442 -61.26 -12.63 9.75
CA ILE A 442 -62.17 -12.67 8.59
C ILE A 442 -63.61 -12.28 8.98
N THR A 443 -63.99 -12.37 10.26
CA THR A 443 -65.36 -12.05 10.71
C THR A 443 -65.61 -10.56 10.96
N ALA A 444 -64.58 -9.71 11.00
CA ALA A 444 -64.72 -8.28 11.30
C ALA A 444 -65.03 -7.39 10.07
N ASN A 445 -64.78 -7.84 8.83
CA ASN A 445 -64.86 -6.98 7.64
C ASN A 445 -66.06 -7.24 6.71
N ASN A 446 -66.99 -8.14 7.05
CA ASN A 446 -68.13 -8.51 6.18
C ASN A 446 -69.50 -8.07 6.71
N LYS A 447 -69.59 -6.87 7.30
CA LYS A 447 -70.87 -6.18 7.48
C LYS A 447 -70.72 -4.73 7.03
N TYR A 448 -70.86 -4.49 5.73
CA TYR A 448 -71.67 -3.40 5.18
C TYR A 448 -72.02 -3.75 3.72
N GLU A 449 -73.32 -3.80 3.46
CA GLU A 449 -74.03 -4.18 2.24
C GLU A 449 -73.78 -3.23 1.06
N VAL A 450 -73.63 -3.78 -0.17
CA VAL A 450 -74.60 -3.76 -1.29
C VAL A 450 -74.87 -2.37 -1.90
N SER A 451 -74.39 -2.14 -3.12
CA SER A 451 -75.18 -1.83 -4.36
C SER A 451 -74.34 -1.06 -5.39
N SER A 452 -74.15 -1.64 -6.58
CA SER A 452 -73.77 -0.97 -7.85
C SER A 452 -74.92 -0.05 -8.35
N PRO A 453 -74.84 0.76 -9.43
CA PRO A 453 -73.85 0.74 -10.54
C PRO A 453 -73.45 2.11 -11.18
N GLU A 454 -72.60 2.03 -12.21
CA GLU A 454 -72.44 2.95 -13.37
C GLU A 454 -71.97 4.40 -13.17
N SER A 455 -70.83 4.80 -13.77
CA SER A 455 -70.76 5.38 -15.12
C SER A 455 -69.35 5.90 -15.47
N ASP A 456 -69.08 5.89 -16.78
CA ASP A 456 -68.23 6.78 -17.59
C ASP A 456 -66.81 7.22 -17.16
N GLY A 457 -65.88 6.91 -18.07
CA GLY A 457 -65.27 7.97 -18.89
C GLY A 457 -63.96 8.60 -18.43
N GLY A 458 -62.86 8.19 -19.09
CA GLY A 458 -62.03 9.15 -19.82
C GLY A 458 -60.67 9.62 -19.25
N VAL A 459 -59.65 9.42 -20.11
CA VAL A 459 -58.63 10.40 -20.53
C VAL A 459 -57.22 10.38 -19.88
N SER A 460 -56.23 10.06 -20.75
CA SER A 460 -54.83 10.54 -20.88
C SER A 460 -53.82 10.28 -19.74
N ARG A 461 -52.51 10.07 -19.96
CA ARG A 461 -51.57 10.40 -21.06
C ARG A 461 -50.25 9.62 -20.83
N ARG A 462 -49.58 9.14 -21.88
CA ARG A 462 -48.12 8.87 -21.93
C ARG A 462 -47.73 8.86 -23.41
N ILE A 463 -47.34 10.03 -23.95
CA ILE A 463 -45.97 10.50 -24.21
C ILE A 463 -45.18 9.55 -25.11
N HIS A 464 -45.00 10.03 -26.34
CA HIS A 464 -44.16 9.54 -27.42
C HIS A 464 -42.67 9.87 -27.17
N ASP A 465 -41.81 8.92 -27.50
CA ASP A 465 -40.42 9.14 -27.91
C ASP A 465 -40.38 9.77 -29.31
N ILE A 466 -39.55 10.80 -29.53
CA ILE A 466 -38.91 11.08 -30.82
C ILE A 466 -37.50 11.68 -30.59
N SER A 467 -36.57 11.08 -31.32
CA SER A 467 -35.19 11.45 -31.63
C SER A 467 -34.94 12.90 -32.04
N SER A 468 -33.83 13.48 -31.56
CA SER A 468 -32.73 14.10 -32.33
C SER A 468 -31.59 14.48 -31.40
#